data_AF-A0A7W0UDD9-F1
#
_entry.id   AF-A0A7W0UDD9-F1
#
_cell.length_a   1.000
_cell.length_b   1.000
_cell.length_c   1.000
_cell.angle_alpha   90.00
_cell.angle_beta   90.00
_cell.angle_gamma   90.00
#
_symmetry.space_group_name_H-M   'P 1'
#
loop_
_entity.id
_entity.type
_entity.pdbx_description
1 polymer ?
#
loop_
_entity_poly.entity_id
_entity_poly.type
_entity_poly.pdbx_seq_one_letter_code
_entity_poly.pdbx_strand_id
1 'polypeptide(L)'
;MLIRTLAGRYGSEKPPELSGSKMTLHWFQEDAVIRLLKLLNGPARGALLADAVGLGNTYMAMAVIRHYVYDRAEKRRGKGPPVLLVVPASLREMWDGELRRNGLSWACELITLQSLRSDFDPSRHSGADLIVVDEAHRLRGEGTWFRRANDLIQAGIASRTSGCCC
;
A
#
# COMPACT_ATOMS: atom_id res chain seq x y z
N MET A 1 -3.22 9.72 28.43
CA MET A 1 -4.09 10.84 27.97
C MET A 1 -4.45 10.77 26.48
N LEU A 2 -3.63 10.22 25.57
CA LEU A 2 -3.96 10.15 24.12
C LEU A 2 -5.18 9.28 23.76
N ILE A 3 -5.41 8.18 24.48
CA ILE A 3 -6.46 7.19 24.14
C ILE A 3 -7.88 7.77 24.29
N ARG A 4 -8.11 8.67 25.27
CA ARG A 4 -9.41 9.33 25.47
C ARG A 4 -9.71 10.38 24.41
N THR A 5 -8.69 11.07 23.89
CA THR A 5 -8.85 12.12 22.87
C THR A 5 -9.25 11.55 21.51
N LEU A 6 -8.82 10.33 21.18
CA LEU A 6 -9.21 9.66 19.95
C LEU A 6 -10.64 9.09 20.02
N ALA A 7 -11.09 8.58 21.17
CA ALA A 7 -12.45 8.05 21.33
C ALA A 7 -13.56 9.10 21.08
N GLY A 8 -13.30 10.38 21.41
CA GLY A 8 -14.28 11.46 21.22
C GLY A 8 -14.52 11.89 19.78
N ARG A 9 -13.62 11.56 18.83
CA ARG A 9 -13.74 11.93 17.41
C ARG A 9 -14.30 10.83 16.51
N TYR A 10 -14.23 9.58 16.94
CA TYR A 10 -14.36 8.42 16.05
C TYR A 10 -15.59 7.53 16.32
N GLY A 11 -16.40 7.85 17.35
CA GLY A 11 -17.56 7.05 17.70
C GLY A 11 -17.17 5.69 18.31
N SER A 12 -18.04 5.13 19.12
CA SER A 12 -17.83 3.87 19.83
C SER A 12 -18.09 2.62 18.97
N GLU A 13 -18.28 2.78 17.67
CA GLU A 13 -18.66 1.68 16.79
C GLU A 13 -17.44 1.03 16.15
N LYS A 14 -17.24 -0.24 16.52
CA LYS A 14 -16.21 -1.11 15.97
C LYS A 14 -16.57 -1.45 14.51
N PRO A 15 -15.71 -1.15 13.53
CA PRO A 15 -15.97 -1.53 12.16
C PRO A 15 -15.90 -3.07 11.97
N PRO A 16 -16.49 -3.61 10.89
CA PRO A 16 -16.46 -5.05 10.62
C PRO A 16 -15.01 -5.54 10.45
N GLU A 17 -14.69 -6.62 11.17
CA GLU A 17 -13.34 -7.20 11.23
C GLU A 17 -12.85 -7.65 9.85
N LEU A 18 -11.59 -7.35 9.54
CA LEU A 18 -10.90 -7.88 8.35
C LEU A 18 -10.54 -9.36 8.61
N SER A 19 -11.55 -10.23 8.56
CA SER A 19 -11.39 -11.67 8.80
C SER A 19 -10.40 -12.30 7.82
N GLY A 20 -9.26 -12.78 8.34
CA GLY A 20 -8.32 -13.63 7.62
C GLY A 20 -6.83 -13.38 7.85
N SER A 21 -6.42 -12.33 8.58
CA SER A 21 -5.00 -12.11 8.90
C SER A 21 -4.58 -12.76 10.22
N LYS A 22 -3.39 -13.36 10.27
CA LYS A 22 -2.67 -13.73 11.51
C LYS A 22 -2.27 -12.51 12.38
N MET A 23 -2.72 -11.33 11.98
CA MET A 23 -2.32 -10.03 12.49
C MET A 23 -3.57 -9.41 13.10
N THR A 24 -3.64 -9.46 14.43
CA THR A 24 -4.69 -8.80 15.19
C THR A 24 -4.38 -7.31 15.23
N LEU A 25 -5.19 -6.51 14.55
CA LEU A 25 -5.10 -5.06 14.62
C LEU A 25 -5.87 -4.56 15.85
N HIS A 26 -5.40 -3.45 16.43
CA HIS A 26 -6.23 -2.72 17.38
C HIS A 26 -7.36 -2.00 16.65
N TRP A 27 -8.49 -1.75 17.32
CA TRP A 27 -9.68 -1.12 16.73
C TRP A 27 -9.38 0.20 15.99
N PHE A 28 -8.43 1.00 16.49
CA PHE A 28 -8.05 2.26 15.85
C PHE A 28 -7.22 2.05 14.58
N GLN A 29 -6.43 0.98 14.52
CA GLN A 29 -5.71 0.57 13.32
C GLN A 29 -6.68 0.02 12.27
N GLU A 30 -7.71 -0.72 12.69
CA GLU A 30 -8.78 -1.18 11.79
C GLU A 30 -9.54 -0.02 11.17
N ASP A 31 -9.96 0.96 11.97
CA ASP A 31 -10.63 2.17 11.46
C ASP A 31 -9.73 2.95 10.49
N ALA A 32 -8.44 3.11 10.82
CA ALA A 32 -7.47 3.74 9.93
C ALA A 32 -7.36 3.00 8.59
N VAL A 33 -7.22 1.67 8.61
CA VAL A 33 -7.17 0.83 7.40
C VAL A 33 -8.42 1.00 6.55
N ILE A 34 -9.61 1.01 7.16
CA ILE A 34 -10.87 1.18 6.43
C ILE A 34 -10.95 2.55 5.77
N ARG A 35 -10.50 3.61 6.46
CA ARG A 35 -10.43 4.96 5.88
C ARG A 35 -9.46 5.02 4.70
N LEU A 36 -8.28 4.41 4.84
CA LEU A 36 -7.30 4.31 3.76
C LEU A 36 -7.90 3.59 2.55
N LEU A 37 -8.58 2.46 2.75
CA LEU A 37 -9.24 1.71 1.68
C LEU A 37 -10.35 2.51 0.98
N LYS A 38 -11.16 3.28 1.75
CA LYS A 38 -12.17 4.18 1.18
C LYS A 38 -11.55 5.28 0.33
N LEU A 39 -10.42 5.86 0.77
CA LEU A 39 -9.70 6.89 0.00
C LEU A 39 -9.07 6.31 -1.28
N LEU A 40 -8.49 5.12 -1.19
CA LEU A 40 -7.90 4.40 -2.32
C LEU A 40 -8.94 4.03 -3.38
N ASN A 41 -10.11 3.56 -2.96
CA ASN A 41 -11.21 3.19 -3.86
C ASN A 41 -12.08 4.39 -4.29
N GLY A 42 -11.90 5.54 -3.64
CA GLY A 42 -12.65 6.77 -3.92
C GLY A 42 -12.03 7.63 -5.03
N PRO A 43 -12.58 8.84 -5.23
CA PRO A 43 -12.12 9.77 -6.27
C PRO A 43 -10.66 10.21 -6.11
N ALA A 44 -10.14 10.20 -4.87
CA ALA A 44 -8.77 10.61 -4.56
C ALA A 44 -7.73 9.63 -5.13
N ARG A 45 -8.08 8.35 -5.30
CA ARG A 45 -7.19 7.28 -5.81
C ARG A 45 -5.83 7.20 -5.10
N GLY A 46 -5.77 7.62 -3.84
CA GLY A 46 -4.54 7.74 -3.08
C GLY A 46 -4.83 8.03 -1.61
N ALA A 47 -3.92 7.64 -0.74
CA ALA A 47 -4.02 7.85 0.70
C ALA A 47 -2.63 7.99 1.33
N LEU A 48 -2.55 8.73 2.44
CA LEU A 48 -1.32 8.91 3.22
C LEU A 48 -1.56 8.44 4.66
N LEU A 49 -0.75 7.49 5.10
CA LEU A 49 -0.68 7.07 6.51
C LEU A 49 0.50 7.80 7.17
N ALA A 50 0.21 8.71 8.09
CA ALA A 50 1.19 9.60 8.72
C ALA A 50 1.14 9.54 10.26
N ASP A 51 0.75 8.40 10.80
CA ASP A 51 0.71 8.15 12.24
C ASP A 51 2.11 8.11 12.85
N ALA A 52 2.20 8.40 14.14
CA ALA A 52 3.46 8.40 14.88
C ALA A 52 4.22 7.07 14.77
N VAL A 53 5.55 7.16 14.77
CA VAL A 53 6.45 6.00 14.73
C VAL A 53 6.16 5.06 15.91
N GLY A 54 6.07 3.77 15.64
CA GLY A 54 5.78 2.74 16.65
C GLY A 54 4.30 2.38 16.81
N LEU A 55 3.37 3.06 16.12
CA LEU A 55 1.93 2.73 16.15
C LEU A 55 1.51 1.56 15.23
N GLY A 56 2.47 0.87 14.63
CA GLY A 56 2.20 -0.29 13.77
C GLY A 56 1.82 0.05 12.33
N ASN A 57 2.36 1.14 11.77
CA ASN A 57 2.11 1.55 10.38
C ASN A 57 2.39 0.43 9.37
N THR A 58 3.43 -0.37 9.59
CA THR A 58 3.75 -1.55 8.78
C THR A 58 2.61 -2.58 8.79
N TYR A 59 2.02 -2.84 9.95
CA TYR A 59 0.89 -3.77 10.07
C TYR A 59 -0.37 -3.22 9.39
N MET A 60 -0.65 -1.92 9.54
CA MET A 60 -1.75 -1.26 8.82
C MET A 60 -1.55 -1.30 7.30
N ALA A 61 -0.35 -1.02 6.81
CA ALA A 61 -0.01 -1.11 5.40
C ALA A 61 -0.17 -2.56 4.88
N MET A 62 0.24 -3.56 5.67
CA MET A 62 0.05 -4.97 5.32
C MET A 62 -1.43 -5.34 5.21
N ALA A 63 -2.28 -4.83 6.11
CA ALA A 63 -3.72 -5.05 6.06
C ALA A 63 -4.36 -4.43 4.80
N VAL A 64 -3.93 -3.22 4.42
CA VAL A 64 -4.34 -2.57 3.18
C VAL A 64 -3.93 -3.40 1.96
N ILE A 65 -2.67 -3.85 1.89
CA ILE A 65 -2.15 -4.71 0.82
C ILE A 65 -2.96 -6.00 0.71
N ARG A 66 -3.17 -6.68 1.85
CA ARG A 66 -3.94 -7.92 1.92
C ARG A 66 -5.35 -7.72 1.37
N HIS A 67 -6.07 -6.74 1.88
CA HIS A 67 -7.44 -6.46 1.45
C HIS A 67 -7.48 -6.13 -0.05
N TYR A 68 -6.58 -5.26 -0.52
CA TYR A 68 -6.49 -4.88 -1.93
C TYR A 68 -6.23 -6.07 -2.86
N VAL A 69 -5.33 -6.97 -2.47
CA VAL A 69 -4.95 -8.13 -3.28
C VAL A 69 -6.06 -9.16 -3.30
N TYR A 70 -6.65 -9.52 -2.16
CA TYR A 70 -7.67 -10.57 -2.11
C TYR A 70 -9.02 -10.12 -2.67
N ASP A 71 -9.40 -8.85 -2.53
CA ASP A 71 -10.58 -8.28 -3.18
C ASP A 71 -10.47 -8.35 -4.72
N ARG A 72 -9.25 -8.40 -5.27
CA ARG A 72 -9.00 -8.33 -6.72
C ARG A 72 -8.28 -9.55 -7.32
N ALA A 73 -7.92 -10.54 -6.51
CA ALA A 73 -7.05 -11.65 -6.89
C ALA A 73 -7.61 -12.50 -8.06
N GLU A 74 -8.93 -12.64 -8.12
CA GLU A 74 -9.59 -13.48 -9.13
C GLU A 74 -9.40 -12.96 -10.57
N LYS A 75 -9.15 -11.66 -10.75
CA LYS A 75 -9.05 -10.99 -12.07
C LYS A 75 -7.62 -10.88 -12.62
N ARG A 76 -6.60 -11.45 -11.94
CA ARG A 76 -5.18 -11.04 -12.11
C ARG A 76 -4.20 -12.12 -12.54
N ARG A 77 -4.64 -13.35 -12.81
CA ARG A 77 -3.72 -14.43 -13.26
C ARG A 77 -2.90 -13.98 -14.48
N GLY A 78 -1.57 -14.03 -14.38
CA GLY A 78 -0.63 -13.74 -15.48
C GLY A 78 -0.13 -12.30 -15.63
N LYS A 79 -0.51 -11.34 -14.77
CA LYS A 79 -0.14 -9.91 -14.90
C LYS A 79 1.04 -9.45 -14.04
N GLY A 80 1.78 -10.37 -13.42
CA GLY A 80 2.85 -10.04 -12.47
C GLY A 80 2.35 -9.61 -11.09
N PRO A 81 3.26 -9.14 -10.20
CA PRO A 81 2.89 -8.76 -8.84
C PRO A 81 1.96 -7.54 -8.81
N PRO A 82 0.79 -7.63 -8.16
CA PRO A 82 -0.19 -6.56 -8.12
C PRO A 82 0.21 -5.32 -7.32
N VAL A 83 1.23 -5.41 -6.47
CA VAL A 83 1.66 -4.35 -5.55
C VAL A 83 3.15 -4.09 -5.70
N LEU A 84 3.53 -2.82 -5.86
CA LEU A 84 4.92 -2.36 -5.78
C LEU A 84 5.15 -1.73 -4.41
N LEU A 85 6.05 -2.32 -3.62
CA LEU A 85 6.40 -1.88 -2.28
C LEU A 85 7.79 -1.21 -2.32
N VAL A 86 7.82 0.09 -2.07
CA VAL A 86 9.03 0.91 -2.04
C VAL A 86 9.43 1.18 -0.60
N VAL A 87 10.62 0.71 -0.20
CA VAL A 87 11.08 0.81 1.19
C VAL A 87 12.51 1.33 1.29
N PRO A 88 12.93 1.92 2.42
CA PRO A 88 14.35 2.15 2.69
C PRO A 88 15.12 0.82 2.64
N ALA A 89 16.33 0.81 2.06
CA ALA A 89 17.18 -0.38 2.03
C ALA A 89 17.37 -1.04 3.41
N SER A 90 17.43 -0.26 4.49
CA SER A 90 17.55 -0.75 5.87
C SER A 90 16.33 -1.52 6.37
N LEU A 91 15.14 -1.34 5.77
CA LEU A 91 13.91 -2.02 6.16
C LEU A 91 13.55 -3.18 5.22
N ARG A 92 14.34 -3.41 4.17
CA ARG A 92 14.06 -4.43 3.15
C ARG A 92 13.88 -5.83 3.74
N GLU A 93 14.82 -6.28 4.57
CA GLU A 93 14.78 -7.63 5.16
C GLU A 93 13.59 -7.79 6.11
N MET A 94 13.29 -6.75 6.90
CA MET A 94 12.11 -6.73 7.78
C MET A 94 10.82 -6.90 6.96
N TRP A 95 10.65 -6.10 5.91
CA TRP A 95 9.48 -6.16 5.03
C TRP A 95 9.35 -7.51 4.31
N ASP A 96 10.46 -8.05 3.80
CA ASP A 96 10.46 -9.36 3.15
C ASP A 96 10.08 -10.48 4.14
N GLY A 97 10.56 -10.40 5.38
CA GLY A 97 10.15 -11.28 6.47
C GLY A 97 8.66 -11.17 6.85
N GLU A 98 8.12 -9.95 6.89
CA GLU A 98 6.69 -9.71 7.14
C GLU A 98 5.81 -10.21 5.98
N LEU A 99 6.20 -9.98 4.72
CA LEU A 99 5.49 -10.48 3.54
C LEU A 99 5.44 -12.00 3.52
N ARG A 100 6.57 -12.67 3.83
CA ARG A 100 6.61 -14.14 3.94
C ARG A 100 5.72 -14.67 5.05
N ARG A 101 5.80 -14.08 6.25
CA ARG A 101 4.97 -14.47 7.40
C ARG A 101 3.47 -14.36 7.13
N ASN A 102 3.06 -13.39 6.31
CA ASN A 102 1.66 -13.14 5.98
C ASN A 102 1.20 -13.78 4.65
N GLY A 103 2.07 -14.52 3.95
CA GLY A 103 1.73 -15.18 2.69
C GLY A 103 1.49 -14.22 1.53
N LEU A 104 2.12 -13.04 1.55
CA LEU A 104 1.92 -11.96 0.56
C LEU A 104 3.11 -11.79 -0.39
N SER A 105 4.15 -12.61 -0.28
CA SER A 105 5.35 -12.53 -1.15
C SER A 105 5.04 -12.67 -2.63
N TRP A 106 3.99 -13.41 -3.01
CA TRP A 106 3.56 -13.53 -4.40
C TRP A 106 2.90 -12.26 -4.95
N ALA A 107 2.38 -11.42 -4.06
CA ALA A 107 1.58 -10.26 -4.41
C ALA A 107 2.41 -8.97 -4.52
N CYS A 108 3.57 -8.94 -3.89
CA CYS A 108 4.36 -7.74 -3.69
C CYS A 108 5.72 -7.87 -4.37
N GLU A 109 6.03 -6.90 -5.24
CA GLU A 109 7.39 -6.64 -5.68
C GLU A 109 8.03 -5.61 -4.75
N LEU A 110 9.17 -5.93 -4.14
CA LEU A 110 9.85 -5.05 -3.20
C LEU A 110 11.06 -4.38 -3.86
N ILE A 111 11.05 -3.04 -3.91
CA ILE A 111 12.16 -2.21 -4.37
C ILE A 111 12.62 -1.23 -3.30
N THR A 112 13.85 -0.75 -3.42
CA THR A 112 14.42 0.20 -2.46
C THR A 112 14.31 1.64 -2.92
N LEU A 113 14.25 2.59 -1.99
CA LEU A 113 14.32 4.02 -2.31
C LEU A 113 15.60 4.38 -3.09
N GLN A 114 16.70 3.69 -2.83
CA GLN A 114 17.98 3.90 -3.51
C GLN A 114 17.93 3.44 -4.97
N SER A 115 17.26 2.33 -5.26
CA SER A 115 17.09 1.82 -6.64
C SER A 115 16.17 2.69 -7.51
N LEU A 116 15.49 3.69 -6.92
CA LEU A 116 14.70 4.67 -7.67
C LEU A 116 15.54 5.83 -8.23
N ARG A 117 16.80 5.98 -7.80
CA ARG A 117 17.63 7.16 -8.11
C ARG A 117 18.48 7.03 -9.39
N SER A 118 18.88 5.83 -9.79
CA SER A 118 19.52 5.54 -11.08
C SER A 118 18.50 4.94 -12.04
N ASP A 119 18.68 5.13 -13.37
CA ASP A 119 18.15 4.33 -14.51
C ASP A 119 16.81 3.59 -14.37
N PHE A 120 15.91 4.08 -13.51
CA PHE A 120 14.72 3.38 -13.07
C PHE A 120 13.75 3.36 -14.23
N ASP A 121 13.58 2.16 -14.78
CA ASP A 121 12.67 1.87 -15.87
C ASP A 121 11.31 1.43 -15.29
N PRO A 122 10.30 2.31 -15.30
CA PRO A 122 9.02 2.00 -14.70
C PRO A 122 8.27 0.91 -15.48
N SER A 123 8.60 0.68 -16.76
CA SER A 123 7.92 -0.33 -17.57
C SER A 123 8.10 -1.76 -17.02
N ARG A 124 9.18 -2.01 -16.27
CA ARG A 124 9.45 -3.28 -15.60
C ARG A 124 8.44 -3.61 -14.49
N HIS A 125 7.71 -2.60 -14.01
CA HIS A 125 6.75 -2.69 -12.92
C HIS A 125 5.31 -2.49 -13.38
N SER A 126 5.03 -2.61 -14.68
CA SER A 126 3.72 -2.30 -15.28
C SER A 126 2.56 -3.18 -14.79
N GLY A 127 2.83 -4.26 -14.07
CA GLY A 127 1.84 -5.14 -13.45
C GLY A 127 1.29 -4.63 -12.11
N ALA A 128 1.97 -3.65 -11.50
CA ALA A 128 1.58 -3.09 -10.22
C ALA A 128 0.42 -2.10 -10.39
N ASP A 129 -0.64 -2.31 -9.61
CA ASP A 129 -1.82 -1.43 -9.59
C ASP A 129 -1.93 -0.64 -8.28
N LEU A 130 -1.11 -0.99 -7.30
CA LEU A 130 -0.97 -0.30 -6.01
C LEU A 130 0.51 -0.08 -5.75
N ILE A 131 0.88 1.16 -5.44
CA ILE A 131 2.22 1.50 -4.98
C ILE A 131 2.13 1.88 -3.50
N VAL A 132 2.90 1.19 -2.68
CA VAL A 132 3.05 1.49 -1.25
C VAL A 132 4.45 2.00 -1.02
N VAL A 133 4.58 3.17 -0.39
CA VAL A 133 5.86 3.83 -0.15
C VAL A 133 6.06 4.00 1.35
N ASP A 134 7.02 3.26 1.89
CA ASP A 134 7.45 3.42 3.28
C ASP A 134 8.45 4.57 3.40
N GLU A 135 8.36 5.30 4.51
CA GLU A 135 9.15 6.51 4.76
C GLU A 135 9.12 7.51 3.59
N ALA A 136 7.92 7.77 3.04
CA ALA A 136 7.71 8.66 1.90
C ALA A 136 8.29 10.07 2.09
N HIS A 137 8.51 10.50 3.34
CA HIS A 137 9.19 11.76 3.64
C HIS A 137 10.65 11.80 3.12
N ARG A 138 11.33 10.66 2.97
CA ARG A 138 12.69 10.55 2.41
C ARG A 138 12.77 10.88 0.93
N LEU A 139 11.62 11.03 0.30
CA LEU A 139 11.48 11.33 -1.10
C LEU A 139 11.28 12.84 -1.37
N ARG A 140 11.48 13.72 -0.38
CA ARG A 140 11.36 15.17 -0.54
C ARG A 140 12.46 15.85 -1.39
N GLY A 141 13.30 15.09 -2.10
CA GLY A 141 14.29 15.61 -3.06
C GLY A 141 13.72 15.72 -4.48
N GLU A 142 13.75 16.94 -5.04
CA GLU A 142 13.46 17.31 -6.44
C GLU A 142 12.47 16.41 -7.21
N GLY A 143 11.17 16.46 -6.84
CA GLY A 143 9.95 16.35 -7.67
C GLY A 143 9.76 15.24 -8.73
N THR A 144 10.78 14.45 -9.04
CA THR A 144 10.88 13.64 -10.26
C THR A 144 10.33 12.25 -10.03
N TRP A 145 10.53 11.69 -8.83
CA TRP A 145 10.03 10.37 -8.47
C TRP A 145 8.51 10.37 -8.26
N PHE A 146 7.93 11.40 -7.63
CA PHE A 146 6.48 11.46 -7.36
C PHE A 146 5.73 11.50 -8.69
N ARG A 147 6.26 12.28 -9.63
CA ARG A 147 5.78 12.32 -11.01
C ARG A 147 5.89 10.95 -11.67
N ARG A 148 7.07 10.30 -11.63
CA ARG A 148 7.27 8.95 -12.21
C ARG A 148 6.38 7.86 -11.58
N ALA A 149 6.16 7.89 -10.27
CA ALA A 149 5.26 6.96 -9.58
C ALA A 149 3.79 7.22 -9.97
N ASN A 150 3.42 8.49 -10.15
CA ASN A 150 2.11 8.84 -10.70
C ASN A 150 1.98 8.40 -12.17
N ASP A 151 3.02 8.55 -12.99
CA ASP A 151 3.05 8.12 -14.39
C ASP A 151 2.90 6.59 -14.50
N LEU A 152 3.54 5.83 -13.60
CA LEU A 152 3.34 4.37 -13.46
C LEU A 152 1.89 3.99 -13.20
N ILE A 153 1.27 4.65 -12.22
CA ILE A 153 -0.12 4.40 -11.84
C ILE A 153 -1.03 4.74 -13.03
N GLN A 154 -0.80 5.88 -13.69
CA GLN A 154 -1.60 6.31 -14.84
C GLN A 154 -1.40 5.40 -16.06
N ALA A 155 -0.19 4.91 -16.33
CA ALA A 155 0.08 3.96 -17.40
C ALA A 155 -0.59 2.59 -17.14
N GLY A 156 -0.57 2.12 -15.89
CA GLY A 156 -1.30 0.93 -15.46
C GLY A 156 -2.83 1.10 -15.47
N ILE A 157 -3.34 2.33 -15.41
CA ILE A 157 -4.77 2.66 -15.57
C ILE A 157 -5.14 2.76 -17.05
N ALA A 158 -4.32 3.41 -17.89
CA ALA A 158 -4.57 3.60 -19.32
C ALA A 158 -4.59 2.26 -20.09
N SER A 159 -3.71 1.32 -19.72
CA SER A 159 -3.70 -0.04 -20.26
C SER A 159 -4.95 -0.87 -19.88
N ARG A 160 -5.73 -0.44 -18.86
CA ARG A 160 -7.00 -1.07 -18.48
C ARG A 160 -8.20 -0.56 -19.27
N THR A 161 -8.18 0.71 -19.68
CA THR A 161 -9.27 1.29 -20.48
C THR A 161 -9.28 0.79 -21.93
N SER A 162 -8.12 0.47 -22.50
CA SER A 162 -8.01 -0.09 -23.86
C SER A 162 -8.36 -1.58 -23.97
N GLY A 163 -8.46 -2.30 -22.83
CA GLY A 163 -8.90 -3.70 -22.77
C GLY A 163 -10.41 -3.88 -22.49
N CYS A 164 -11.17 -2.79 -22.36
CA CYS A 164 -12.60 -2.82 -22.02
C CYS A 164 -13.49 -2.33 -23.19
N CYS A 165 -12.96 -2.37 -24.41
CA CYS A 165 -13.72 -2.22 -25.67
C CYS A 165 -13.79 -3.59 -26.35
N CYS A 166 -14.72 -4.43 -25.92
CA CYS A 166 -15.33 -5.55 -26.66
C CYS A 166 -16.59 -5.95 -25.90
#